data_AF-A0A0B8P0I4-F1
#
_entry.id   AF-A0A0B8P0I4-F1
#
_cell.length_a   1.000
_cell.length_b   1.000
_cell.length_c   1.000
_cell.angle_alpha   90.00
_cell.angle_beta   90.00
_cell.angle_gamma   90.00
#
_symmetry.space_group_name_H-M   'P 1'
#
loop_
_entity.id
_entity.type
_entity.pdbx_description
1 polymer ?
#
loop_
_entity_poly.entity_id
_entity_poly.type
_entity_poly.pdbx_seq_one_letter_code
_entity_poly.pdbx_strand_id
1 'polypeptide(L)'
;MKAINKLVAGVMLLASFSALASQGSEFEKLTPEQALVQANQWYGSNQASVQIFPTYITANFADGSHANIPITDKHPISIAPYINHSHPCDFHVATGCTRELKGVKVGVTVYDESNHKQLMQKMMTTNPNGFVDLWLPKDKKNLTVVIHYKGKEARKTLATGKTDLTCITDMKLI
;
A
#
# COMPACT_ATOMS: atom_id res chain seq x y z
N MET A 1 -65.28 34.24 -27.24
CA MET A 1 -64.02 35.00 -27.29
C MET A 1 -63.65 35.43 -25.87
N LYS A 2 -62.75 34.72 -25.19
CA LYS A 2 -62.03 35.19 -23.99
C LYS A 2 -60.68 34.45 -23.98
N ALA A 3 -59.61 35.23 -24.04
CA ALA A 3 -58.25 34.77 -24.26
C ALA A 3 -57.70 34.00 -23.05
N ILE A 4 -57.07 32.86 -23.32
CA ILE A 4 -56.30 32.07 -22.35
C ILE A 4 -54.90 32.67 -22.31
N ASN A 5 -54.57 33.35 -21.21
CA ASN A 5 -53.23 33.87 -20.97
C ASN A 5 -52.34 32.72 -20.46
N LYS A 6 -51.54 32.12 -21.34
CA LYS A 6 -50.54 31.10 -20.94
C LYS A 6 -49.30 31.83 -20.43
N LEU A 7 -49.19 31.95 -19.11
CA LEU A 7 -47.94 32.30 -18.45
C LEU A 7 -46.99 31.10 -18.59
N VAL A 8 -46.00 31.21 -19.47
CA VAL A 8 -44.89 30.25 -19.55
C VAL A 8 -43.94 30.57 -18.42
N ALA A 9 -44.09 29.88 -17.29
CA ALA A 9 -43.09 29.88 -16.23
C ALA A 9 -41.88 29.09 -16.74
N GLY A 10 -40.82 29.81 -17.12
CA GLY A 10 -39.54 29.21 -17.46
C GLY A 10 -38.95 28.53 -16.23
N VAL A 11 -39.00 27.20 -16.20
CA VAL A 11 -38.22 26.39 -15.27
C VAL A 11 -36.77 26.46 -15.74
N MET A 12 -35.97 27.35 -15.13
CA MET A 12 -34.52 27.23 -15.19
C MET A 12 -34.14 25.95 -14.45
N LEU A 13 -33.90 24.87 -15.19
CA LEU A 13 -33.15 23.73 -14.66
C LEU A 13 -31.73 24.23 -14.32
N LEU A 14 -31.49 24.49 -13.05
CA LEU A 14 -30.14 24.52 -12.50
C LEU A 14 -29.60 23.10 -12.59
N ALA A 15 -28.84 22.81 -13.65
CA ALA A 15 -28.02 21.61 -13.72
C ALA A 15 -26.96 21.71 -12.61
N SER A 16 -27.24 21.04 -11.49
CA SER A 16 -26.26 20.83 -10.43
C SER A 16 -25.21 19.87 -10.99
N PHE A 17 -24.12 20.42 -11.51
CA PHE A 17 -22.89 19.67 -11.75
C PHE A 17 -22.32 19.25 -10.39
N SER A 18 -22.84 18.17 -9.83
CA SER A 18 -22.09 17.40 -8.86
C SER A 18 -20.97 16.75 -9.66
N ALA A 19 -19.74 17.25 -9.49
CA ALA A 19 -18.58 16.52 -9.97
C ALA A 19 -18.62 15.14 -9.30
N LEU A 20 -18.95 14.10 -10.06
CA LEU A 20 -18.83 12.72 -9.59
C LEU A 20 -17.36 12.55 -9.20
N ALA A 21 -17.10 12.33 -7.91
CA ALA A 21 -15.75 12.11 -7.45
C ALA A 21 -15.20 10.83 -8.13
N SER A 22 -14.06 10.96 -8.79
CA SER A 22 -13.37 9.83 -9.40
C SER A 22 -12.76 8.93 -8.31
N GLN A 23 -12.48 7.66 -8.65
CA GLN A 23 -11.82 6.76 -7.71
C GLN A 23 -10.49 7.33 -7.21
N GLY A 24 -9.72 7.95 -8.10
CA GLY A 24 -8.48 8.65 -7.73
C GLY A 24 -8.70 9.74 -6.69
N SER A 25 -9.70 10.61 -6.90
CA SER A 25 -9.97 11.70 -5.96
C SER A 25 -10.45 11.24 -4.58
N GLU A 26 -11.14 10.09 -4.50
CA GLU A 26 -11.51 9.47 -3.22
C GLU A 26 -10.31 8.78 -2.57
N PHE A 27 -9.47 8.12 -3.36
CA PHE A 27 -8.26 7.45 -2.87
C PHE A 27 -7.26 8.45 -2.30
N GLU A 28 -7.10 9.63 -2.89
CA GLU A 28 -6.20 10.69 -2.39
C GLU A 28 -6.56 11.22 -1.00
N LYS A 29 -7.79 10.98 -0.51
CA LYS A 29 -8.21 11.36 0.85
C LYS A 29 -7.69 10.40 1.91
N LEU A 30 -7.18 9.23 1.53
CA LEU A 30 -6.66 8.23 2.45
C LEU A 30 -5.29 8.64 3.00
N THR A 31 -5.02 8.26 4.23
CA THR A 31 -3.63 8.21 4.73
C THR A 31 -2.83 7.16 3.94
N PRO A 32 -1.48 7.27 3.89
CA PRO A 32 -0.66 6.25 3.25
C PRO A 32 -0.90 4.83 3.76
N GLU A 33 -1.05 4.66 5.07
CA GLU A 33 -1.40 3.38 5.70
C GLU A 33 -2.74 2.83 5.18
N GLN A 34 -3.79 3.65 5.14
CA GLN A 34 -5.11 3.26 4.65
C GLN A 34 -5.08 2.93 3.15
N ALA A 35 -4.35 3.71 2.36
CA ALA A 35 -4.18 3.50 0.93
C ALA A 35 -3.52 2.15 0.61
N LEU A 36 -2.49 1.77 1.35
CA LEU A 36 -1.85 0.45 1.21
C LEU A 36 -2.79 -0.69 1.64
N VAL A 37 -3.53 -0.53 2.74
CA VAL A 37 -4.54 -1.52 3.17
C VAL A 37 -5.61 -1.71 2.08
N GLN A 38 -6.15 -0.61 1.55
CA GLN A 38 -7.12 -0.62 0.45
C GLN A 38 -6.53 -1.30 -0.80
N ALA A 39 -5.30 -0.97 -1.17
CA ALA A 39 -4.63 -1.55 -2.34
C ALA A 39 -4.46 -3.08 -2.22
N ASN A 40 -4.15 -3.59 -1.04
CA ASN A 40 -4.07 -5.04 -0.81
C ASN A 40 -5.43 -5.74 -0.98
N GLN A 41 -6.55 -5.07 -0.70
CA GLN A 41 -7.89 -5.62 -0.93
C GLN A 41 -8.22 -5.74 -2.43
N TRP A 42 -7.59 -4.93 -3.27
CA TRP A 42 -7.74 -4.95 -4.72
C TRP A 42 -6.80 -5.93 -5.43
N TYR A 43 -6.00 -6.70 -4.69
CA TYR A 43 -5.10 -7.70 -5.26
C TYR A 43 -5.83 -8.63 -6.25
N GLY A 44 -5.35 -8.68 -7.49
CA GLY A 44 -5.90 -9.52 -8.55
C GLY A 44 -7.25 -9.07 -9.14
N SER A 45 -7.82 -7.94 -8.69
CA SER A 45 -9.12 -7.44 -9.16
C SER A 45 -9.07 -6.63 -10.46
N ASN A 46 -7.86 -6.19 -10.87
CA ASN A 46 -7.64 -5.24 -11.98
C ASN A 46 -8.35 -3.88 -11.82
N GLN A 47 -8.85 -3.54 -10.62
CA GLN A 47 -9.50 -2.25 -10.35
C GLN A 47 -8.49 -1.08 -10.36
N ALA A 48 -7.26 -1.33 -9.90
CA ALA A 48 -6.20 -0.35 -9.87
C ALA A 48 -4.80 -0.99 -9.97
N SER A 49 -3.83 -0.22 -10.45
CA SER A 49 -2.40 -0.48 -10.30
C SER A 49 -1.83 0.47 -9.26
N VAL A 50 -1.42 -0.05 -8.10
CA VAL A 50 -0.94 0.76 -6.97
C VAL A 50 0.51 0.42 -6.66
N GLN A 51 1.39 1.42 -6.71
CA GLN A 51 2.82 1.29 -6.44
C GLN A 51 3.22 2.11 -5.22
N ILE A 52 4.06 1.52 -4.37
CA ILE A 52 4.50 2.10 -3.10
C ILE A 52 5.96 2.53 -3.24
N PHE A 53 6.20 3.84 -3.28
CA PHE A 53 7.54 4.43 -3.24
C PHE A 53 7.88 4.88 -1.81
N PRO A 54 9.15 5.19 -1.51
CA PRO A 54 9.57 5.64 -0.18
C PRO A 54 8.88 6.91 0.32
N THR A 55 8.55 7.80 -0.62
CA THR A 55 8.05 9.15 -0.33
C THR A 55 6.64 9.41 -0.85
N TYR A 56 6.03 8.47 -1.58
CA TYR A 56 4.67 8.59 -2.09
C TYR A 56 4.06 7.23 -2.47
N ILE A 57 2.73 7.17 -2.55
CA ILE A 57 1.97 6.08 -3.15
C ILE A 57 1.33 6.64 -4.43
N THR A 58 1.46 5.92 -5.53
CA THR A 58 0.77 6.27 -6.79
C THR A 58 -0.21 5.17 -7.19
N ALA A 59 -1.35 5.57 -7.72
CA ALA A 59 -2.37 4.66 -8.22
C ALA A 59 -2.90 5.10 -9.59
N ASN A 60 -3.11 4.11 -10.47
CA ASN A 60 -3.81 4.26 -11.74
C ASN A 60 -5.08 3.39 -11.68
N PHE A 61 -6.24 3.97 -11.95
CA PHE A 61 -7.53 3.30 -11.82
C PHE A 61 -8.12 2.89 -13.17
N ALA A 62 -8.99 1.89 -13.17
CA ALA A 62 -9.68 1.43 -14.37
C ALA A 62 -10.60 2.48 -15.01
N ASP A 63 -11.08 3.47 -14.24
CA ASP A 63 -11.86 4.61 -14.74
C ASP A 63 -11.00 5.70 -15.40
N GLY A 64 -9.69 5.48 -15.51
CA GLY A 64 -8.73 6.43 -16.08
C GLY A 64 -8.28 7.54 -15.12
N SER A 65 -8.78 7.56 -13.88
CA SER A 65 -8.28 8.49 -12.87
C SER A 65 -6.93 8.05 -12.31
N HIS A 66 -6.24 9.01 -11.69
CA HIS A 66 -4.94 8.83 -11.06
C HIS A 66 -4.96 9.41 -9.65
N ALA A 67 -4.10 8.89 -8.77
CA ALA A 67 -3.89 9.41 -7.43
C ALA A 67 -2.41 9.43 -7.05
N ASN A 68 -2.02 10.42 -6.25
CA ASN A 68 -0.70 10.49 -5.65
C ASN A 68 -0.75 10.95 -4.19
N ILE A 69 -0.41 10.05 -3.25
CA ILE A 69 -0.45 10.30 -1.81
C ILE A 69 0.98 10.46 -1.29
N PRO A 70 1.39 11.63 -0.75
CA PRO A 70 2.71 11.80 -0.19
C PRO A 70 2.88 11.02 1.12
N ILE A 71 4.09 10.51 1.37
CA ILE A 71 4.48 9.85 2.62
C ILE A 71 5.50 10.71 3.34
N THR A 72 5.12 11.30 4.46
CA THR A 72 5.99 12.24 5.21
C THR A 72 6.63 11.62 6.46
N ASP A 73 5.97 10.67 7.12
CA ASP A 73 6.31 10.37 8.52
C ASP A 73 7.11 9.07 8.71
N LYS A 74 6.86 8.05 7.87
CA LYS A 74 7.45 6.71 7.99
C LYS A 74 7.91 6.18 6.63
N HIS A 75 8.79 5.18 6.63
CA HIS A 75 9.20 4.47 5.42
C HIS A 75 8.38 3.18 5.27
N PRO A 76 7.67 2.98 4.15
CA PRO A 76 6.94 1.75 3.90
C PRO A 76 7.88 0.62 3.48
N ILE A 77 7.72 -0.55 4.08
CA ILE A 77 8.40 -1.78 3.65
C ILE A 77 7.38 -2.91 3.55
N SER A 78 7.24 -3.48 2.37
CA SER A 78 6.46 -4.69 2.12
C SER A 78 7.42 -5.87 1.98
N ILE A 79 7.33 -6.83 2.90
CA ILE A 79 8.22 -7.99 2.96
C ILE A 79 7.48 -9.26 2.55
N ALA A 80 8.04 -10.00 1.62
CA ALA A 80 7.59 -11.32 1.22
C ALA A 80 8.62 -12.38 1.58
N PRO A 81 8.51 -13.01 2.76
CA PRO A 81 9.35 -14.14 3.10
C PRO A 81 9.02 -15.34 2.20
N TYR A 82 10.02 -16.18 1.92
CA TYR A 82 9.85 -17.36 1.07
C TYR A 82 10.63 -18.56 1.59
N ILE A 83 10.21 -19.76 1.20
CA ILE A 83 10.87 -21.04 1.46
C ILE A 83 11.51 -21.55 0.18
N ASN A 84 10.77 -21.60 -0.92
CA ASN A 84 11.22 -22.26 -2.14
C ASN A 84 11.63 -21.28 -3.24
N HIS A 85 10.78 -20.30 -3.56
CA HIS A 85 10.97 -19.45 -4.73
C HIS A 85 10.73 -17.98 -4.41
N SER A 86 11.51 -17.11 -5.05
CA SER A 86 11.31 -15.68 -5.04
C SER A 86 11.72 -15.07 -6.39
N HIS A 87 11.42 -13.80 -6.58
CA HIS A 87 11.96 -13.00 -7.67
C HIS A 87 12.32 -11.59 -7.18
N PRO A 88 13.28 -10.92 -7.85
CA PRO A 88 13.66 -9.55 -7.54
C PRO A 88 12.48 -8.58 -7.61
N CYS A 89 12.54 -7.52 -6.82
CA CYS A 89 11.53 -6.47 -6.72
C CYS A 89 12.16 -5.26 -6.02
N ASP A 90 12.01 -4.08 -6.60
CA ASP A 90 12.59 -2.85 -6.03
C ASP A 90 11.50 -2.06 -5.27
N PHE A 91 10.44 -1.69 -5.98
CA PHE A 91 9.29 -0.99 -5.42
C PHE A 91 8.05 -1.87 -5.43
N HIS A 92 7.30 -1.84 -4.33
CA HIS A 92 6.19 -2.76 -4.13
C HIS A 92 4.98 -2.38 -4.99
N VAL A 93 4.41 -3.36 -5.68
CA VAL A 93 3.14 -3.21 -6.42
C VAL A 93 2.08 -4.04 -5.71
N ALA A 94 1.28 -3.37 -4.85
CA ALA A 94 0.37 -4.04 -3.93
C ALA A 94 -0.73 -4.85 -4.65
N THR A 95 -1.21 -4.36 -5.80
CA THR A 95 -2.31 -4.98 -6.54
C THR A 95 -1.87 -6.08 -7.51
N GLY A 96 -0.59 -6.13 -7.89
CA GLY A 96 -0.09 -6.98 -8.98
C GLY A 96 0.99 -8.00 -8.60
N CYS A 97 1.79 -7.76 -7.56
CA CYS A 97 2.83 -8.71 -7.16
C CYS A 97 2.23 -9.94 -6.46
N THR A 98 2.80 -11.12 -6.65
CA THR A 98 2.36 -12.37 -6.02
C THR A 98 3.53 -13.11 -5.40
N ARG A 99 3.35 -13.65 -4.19
CA ARG A 99 4.37 -14.33 -3.40
C ARG A 99 3.89 -15.65 -2.82
N GLU A 100 4.85 -16.45 -2.36
CA GLU A 100 4.65 -17.84 -1.94
C GLU A 100 3.73 -17.97 -0.72
N LEU A 101 3.98 -17.19 0.33
CA LEU A 101 3.33 -17.35 1.63
C LEU A 101 2.11 -16.43 1.78
N LYS A 102 0.95 -16.85 1.25
CA LYS A 102 -0.30 -16.06 1.26
C LYS A 102 -1.21 -16.40 2.45
N GLY A 103 -1.72 -15.39 3.16
CA GLY A 103 -2.70 -15.58 4.23
C GLY A 103 -2.18 -16.37 5.44
N VAL A 104 -0.87 -16.44 5.65
CA VAL A 104 -0.27 -17.22 6.75
C VAL A 104 0.22 -16.30 7.87
N LYS A 105 0.19 -16.80 9.11
CA LYS A 105 0.75 -16.10 10.26
C LYS A 105 2.27 -16.22 10.30
N VAL A 106 2.96 -15.09 10.45
CA VAL A 106 4.41 -14.98 10.61
C VAL A 106 4.73 -14.13 11.85
N GLY A 107 5.82 -14.45 12.54
CA GLY A 107 6.38 -13.61 13.58
C GLY A 107 7.30 -12.56 12.95
N VAL A 108 7.12 -11.29 13.28
CA VAL A 108 7.94 -10.18 12.78
C VAL A 108 8.55 -9.45 13.97
N THR A 109 9.88 -9.31 13.94
CA THR A 109 10.62 -8.50 14.91
C THR A 109 11.51 -7.51 14.18
N VAL A 110 11.59 -6.28 14.68
CA VAL A 110 12.47 -5.24 14.11
C VAL A 110 13.32 -4.62 15.21
N TYR A 111 14.61 -4.52 14.96
CA TYR A 111 15.61 -3.90 15.82
C TYR A 111 16.24 -2.69 15.13
N ASP A 112 16.47 -1.62 15.90
CA ASP A 112 17.36 -0.53 15.51
C ASP A 112 18.75 -0.82 16.08
N GLU A 113 19.67 -1.19 15.19
CA GLU A 113 21.03 -1.60 15.59
C GLU A 113 21.87 -0.43 16.08
N SER A 114 21.47 0.82 15.78
CA SER A 114 22.22 2.00 16.23
C SER A 114 22.14 2.24 17.73
N ASN A 115 21.12 1.71 18.40
CA ASN A 115 20.85 1.90 19.82
C ASN A 115 20.41 0.60 20.51
N HIS A 116 20.55 -0.55 19.83
CA HIS A 116 20.17 -1.88 20.29
C HIS A 116 18.72 -1.98 20.80
N LYS A 117 17.81 -1.17 20.24
CA LYS A 117 16.40 -1.12 20.67
C LYS A 117 15.52 -1.99 19.78
N GLN A 118 14.69 -2.82 20.39
CA GLN A 118 13.58 -3.47 19.70
C GLN A 118 12.48 -2.43 19.38
N LEU A 119 12.20 -2.22 18.10
CA LEU A 119 11.16 -1.31 17.63
C LEU A 119 9.78 -1.98 17.62
N MET A 120 9.72 -3.27 17.30
CA MET A 120 8.49 -4.05 17.32
C MET A 120 8.76 -5.56 17.42
N GLN A 121 7.77 -6.28 17.95
CA GLN A 121 7.67 -7.74 17.91
C GLN A 121 6.19 -8.11 17.88
N LYS A 122 5.72 -8.68 16.76
CA LYS A 122 4.29 -8.96 16.56
C LYS A 122 4.08 -10.20 15.71
N MET A 123 2.96 -10.88 15.92
CA MET A 123 2.42 -11.82 14.95
C MET A 123 1.61 -11.05 13.91
N MET A 124 1.89 -11.29 12.64
CA MET A 124 1.20 -10.67 11.50
C MET A 124 0.72 -11.75 10.54
N THR A 125 -0.36 -11.47 9.82
CA THR A 125 -0.83 -12.35 8.74
C THR A 125 -0.37 -11.75 7.42
N THR A 126 0.25 -12.56 6.57
CA THR A 126 0.59 -12.11 5.22
C THR A 126 -0.68 -11.81 4.43
N ASN A 127 -0.65 -10.74 3.66
CA ASN A 127 -1.73 -10.30 2.77
C ASN A 127 -2.05 -11.37 1.70
N PRO A 128 -3.16 -11.24 0.97
CA PRO A 128 -3.51 -12.16 -0.12
C PRO A 128 -2.42 -12.30 -1.20
N ASN A 129 -1.61 -11.26 -1.39
CA ASN A 129 -0.47 -11.24 -2.30
C ASN A 129 0.80 -11.87 -1.70
N GLY A 130 0.80 -12.24 -0.42
CA GLY A 130 1.89 -12.90 0.30
C GLY A 130 2.94 -11.98 0.92
N PHE A 131 2.65 -10.69 1.05
CA PHE A 131 3.50 -9.72 1.75
C PHE A 131 3.00 -9.42 3.17
N VAL A 132 3.87 -8.93 4.05
CA VAL A 132 3.51 -8.17 5.26
C VAL A 132 4.01 -6.73 5.10
N ASP A 133 3.17 -5.77 5.47
CA ASP A 133 3.47 -4.34 5.34
C ASP A 133 3.90 -3.76 6.68
N LEU A 134 5.06 -3.10 6.70
CA LEU A 134 5.64 -2.43 7.84
C LEU A 134 5.80 -0.94 7.55
N TRP A 135 5.60 -0.13 8.60
CA TRP A 135 5.82 1.30 8.56
C TRP A 135 6.89 1.65 9.58
N LEU A 136 8.13 1.81 9.11
CA LEU A 136 9.32 1.94 9.96
C LEU A 136 9.76 3.41 10.07
N PRO A 137 10.55 3.77 11.11
CA PRO A 137 11.16 5.09 11.18
C PRO A 137 11.99 5.40 9.92
N LYS A 138 11.92 6.64 9.42
CA LYS A 138 12.71 7.09 8.28
C LYS A 138 14.19 7.30 8.61
N ASP A 139 15.00 7.38 7.56
CA ASP A 139 16.40 7.78 7.59
C ASP A 139 17.28 6.93 8.53
N LYS A 140 16.88 5.68 8.75
CA LYS A 140 17.68 4.66 9.45
C LYS A 140 18.54 3.90 8.44
N LYS A 141 19.80 3.65 8.81
CA LYS A 141 20.74 2.88 7.99
C LYS A 141 20.74 1.39 8.33
N ASN A 142 20.44 1.04 9.59
CA ASN A 142 20.62 -0.31 10.12
C ASN A 142 19.38 -0.75 10.93
N LEU A 143 18.28 -1.06 10.24
CA LEU A 143 17.14 -1.76 10.85
C LEU A 143 17.21 -3.24 10.52
N THR A 144 17.34 -4.10 11.51
CA THR A 144 17.31 -5.55 11.30
C THR A 144 15.88 -6.06 11.46
N VAL A 145 15.35 -6.65 10.39
CA VAL A 145 14.07 -7.36 10.40
C VAL A 145 14.32 -8.86 10.49
N VAL A 146 13.59 -9.51 11.39
CA VAL A 146 13.60 -10.96 11.58
C VAL A 146 12.18 -11.47 11.35
N ILE A 147 12.05 -12.47 10.48
CA ILE A 147 10.79 -13.16 10.19
C ILE A 147 10.89 -14.61 10.65
N HIS A 148 9.92 -15.06 11.43
CA HIS A 148 9.80 -16.44 11.87
C HIS A 148 8.54 -17.10 11.29
N TYR A 149 8.69 -18.33 10.81
CA TYR A 149 7.56 -19.12 10.32
C TYR A 149 7.86 -20.62 10.47
N LYS A 150 7.00 -21.35 11.20
CA LYS A 150 7.10 -22.82 11.38
C LYS A 150 8.50 -23.33 11.75
N GLY A 151 9.15 -22.67 12.70
CA GLY A 151 10.49 -23.02 13.18
C GLY A 151 11.64 -22.57 12.28
N LYS A 152 11.35 -21.89 11.16
CA LYS A 152 12.33 -21.29 10.26
C LYS A 152 12.50 -19.80 10.55
N GLU A 153 13.68 -19.27 10.25
CA GLU A 153 14.01 -17.85 10.40
C GLU A 153 14.58 -17.27 9.10
N ALA A 154 14.26 -16.00 8.85
CA ALA A 154 14.95 -15.17 7.87
C ALA A 154 15.31 -13.83 8.52
N ARG A 155 16.50 -13.32 8.25
CA ARG A 155 17.00 -12.04 8.78
C ARG A 155 17.52 -11.16 7.66
N LYS A 156 17.22 -9.87 7.72
CA LYS A 156 17.78 -8.88 6.80
C LYS A 156 17.95 -7.52 7.49
N THR A 157 19.08 -6.88 7.24
CA THR A 157 19.30 -5.47 7.62
C THR A 157 18.91 -4.57 6.45
N LEU A 158 18.16 -3.52 6.76
CA LEU A 158 17.53 -2.61 5.80
C LEU A 158 17.85 -1.16 6.16
N ALA A 159 17.87 -0.32 5.13
CA ALA A 159 17.85 1.13 5.26
C ALA A 159 16.47 1.69 4.87
N THR A 160 16.16 2.91 5.31
CA THR A 160 14.83 3.56 5.22
C THR A 160 14.94 5.03 4.79
N GLY A 161 15.94 5.33 3.98
CA GLY A 161 16.14 6.62 3.33
C GLY A 161 15.21 6.79 2.12
N LYS A 162 15.20 8.02 1.58
CA LYS A 162 14.26 8.45 0.52
C LYS A 162 14.37 7.69 -0.80
N THR A 163 15.45 6.94 -1.02
CA THR A 163 15.70 6.14 -2.23
C THR A 163 15.77 4.64 -1.93
N ASP A 164 15.62 4.23 -0.66
CA ASP A 164 15.73 2.82 -0.28
C ASP A 164 14.50 2.04 -0.71
N LEU A 165 14.69 0.75 -1.00
CA LEU A 165 13.66 -0.12 -1.56
C LEU A 165 12.46 -0.26 -0.60
N THR A 166 11.28 -0.45 -1.20
CA THR A 166 10.03 -0.71 -0.47
C THR A 166 9.56 -2.15 -0.62
N CYS A 167 10.13 -2.92 -1.54
CA CYS A 167 9.80 -4.32 -1.79
C CYS A 167 10.96 -5.23 -1.36
N ILE A 168 10.73 -6.10 -0.36
CA ILE A 168 11.77 -7.00 0.15
C ILE A 168 11.34 -8.43 -0.10
N THR A 169 12.05 -9.13 -0.98
CA THR A 169 11.67 -10.47 -1.45
C THR A 169 12.80 -11.49 -1.32
N ASP A 170 13.95 -11.08 -0.81
CA ASP A 170 15.18 -11.86 -0.67
C ASP A 170 15.36 -12.42 0.76
N MET A 171 14.27 -12.58 1.51
CA MET A 171 14.28 -13.17 2.85
C MET A 171 13.87 -14.65 2.82
N LYS A 172 14.85 -15.54 2.62
CA LYS A 172 14.64 -16.99 2.64
C LYS A 172 14.56 -17.52 4.06
N LEU A 173 13.47 -18.22 4.38
CA LEU A 173 13.23 -18.92 5.63
C LEU A 173 13.97 -20.27 5.62
N ILE A 174 14.97 -20.41 6.48
CA ILE A 174 15.77 -21.64 6.63
C ILE A 174 15.52 -22.31 7.97
#